data_AF-A0AB73MPK6-F1
#
_entry.id   AF-A0AB73MPK6-F1
#
_cell.length_a   1.000
_cell.length_b   1.000
_cell.length_c   1.000
_cell.angle_alpha   90.00
_cell.angle_beta   90.00
_cell.angle_gamma   90.00
#
_symmetry.space_group_name_H-M   'P 1'
#
loop_
_entity.id
_entity.type
_entity.pdbx_description
1 polymer ?
#
loop_
_entity_poly.entity_id
_entity_poly.type
_entity_poly.pdbx_seq_one_letter_code
_entity_poly.pdbx_strand_id
1 'polypeptide(L)'
;MCAGHTRLRAALYVFLAALLAALSVCACSRAPTPAPAVAPQPAPATVPSKPNVSIGGEESAETVAQWQPPAVELGDEPPAQVRKRADQALREDRLYRDAGDAIPLYLAIQQRAGGKDAASRRGLEQARGRLLERGAALIEQTERQDDALEQAREVAFVALALAPQDPKVRALQREVETAQRVLAFNRAGEEDLRGGRLGEDGNGALVNFRDAAQLDPDNPRTRQGLAAVESGLLERAEQAAQASDFIGARYWLQMAGQVRDRAPTIADARARVERVRRAQIAGLHDAGLHDLTSPRGLKAAGQKLAEVLRIADPGDPVAGDLRRRLELATHYGSFRPGQVFTDGLKVGGRGPQMIVVPHGAFQMGAGDAEPGASDNERPAHYVRFARGFALSITEVTVAEFRQFVEATGARPRATRRGHSVVYDERSGNFIRRSGVDWQSDYNGAQAAPNSPVMHVSIRDAEAYASWLSEQTGRHYHVPSEAEFEYAVRAGTTGRYPWGNAGSPPADAGNFTGGNDVSRSGRHWNNGFVGYGDGFWGPAPVGSFRANAWGLHDMGGNLSEWVADCWHASYRRAPADGAAWYNPGCRQRMIRGGSWANSPQQTRAAWRQSQDSDTTSARIGFRVARGI
;
A
#
# COMPACT_ATOMS: atom_id res chain seq x y z
N MET A 1 7.51 -32.07 -49.89
CA MET A 1 7.69 -32.98 -48.74
C MET A 1 7.13 -32.29 -47.50
N CYS A 2 5.85 -32.55 -47.21
CA CYS A 2 5.12 -32.07 -46.04
C CYS A 2 4.75 -33.27 -45.17
N ALA A 3 5.21 -33.35 -43.93
CA ALA A 3 4.59 -34.06 -42.80
C ALA A 3 5.58 -34.12 -41.63
N GLY A 4 5.37 -33.33 -40.59
CA GLY A 4 6.22 -33.40 -39.39
C GLY A 4 5.73 -32.64 -38.17
N HIS A 5 4.82 -31.66 -38.33
CA HIS A 5 4.42 -30.79 -37.21
C HIS A 5 2.97 -30.92 -36.73
N THR A 6 2.21 -31.88 -37.23
CA THR A 6 0.82 -32.09 -36.81
C THR A 6 0.63 -33.16 -35.73
N ARG A 7 1.65 -33.96 -35.39
CA ARG A 7 1.51 -35.07 -34.42
C ARG A 7 1.81 -34.72 -32.95
N LEU A 8 2.54 -33.63 -32.65
CA LEU A 8 2.82 -33.26 -31.26
C LEU A 8 1.70 -32.45 -30.59
N ARG A 9 0.85 -31.77 -31.36
CA ARG A 9 -0.28 -30.99 -30.81
C ARG A 9 -1.49 -31.86 -30.44
N ALA A 10 -1.66 -33.04 -31.06
CA ALA A 10 -2.74 -33.97 -30.73
C ALA A 10 -2.46 -34.80 -29.45
N ALA A 11 -1.19 -35.07 -29.12
CA ALA A 11 -0.83 -35.82 -27.92
C ALA A 11 -1.00 -35.01 -26.62
N LEU A 12 -0.90 -33.68 -26.69
CA LEU A 12 -1.02 -32.81 -25.51
C LEU A 12 -2.48 -32.61 -25.06
N TYR A 13 -3.45 -32.65 -25.99
CA TYR A 13 -4.87 -32.50 -25.67
C TYR A 13 -5.49 -33.78 -25.06
N VAL A 14 -4.97 -34.96 -25.42
CA VAL A 14 -5.43 -36.24 -24.85
C VAL A 14 -4.92 -36.42 -23.41
N PHE A 15 -3.75 -35.87 -23.07
CA PHE A 15 -3.22 -35.92 -21.70
C PHE A 15 -3.91 -34.92 -20.74
N LEU A 16 -4.38 -33.78 -21.25
CA LEU A 16 -5.07 -32.77 -20.44
C LEU A 16 -6.53 -33.16 -20.12
N ALA A 17 -7.18 -33.95 -21.00
CA ALA A 17 -8.54 -34.46 -20.76
C ALA A 17 -8.59 -35.66 -19.79
N ALA A 18 -7.50 -36.43 -19.67
CA ALA A 18 -7.42 -37.57 -18.76
C ALA A 18 -7.12 -37.19 -17.30
N LEU A 19 -6.58 -35.98 -17.03
CA LEU A 19 -6.31 -35.52 -15.66
C LEU A 19 -7.54 -34.87 -14.98
N LEU A 20 -8.55 -34.47 -15.75
CA LEU A 20 -9.79 -33.85 -15.24
C LEU A 20 -10.90 -34.86 -14.88
N ALA A 21 -10.71 -36.16 -15.19
CA ALA A 21 -11.65 -37.23 -14.86
C ALA A 21 -11.20 -38.13 -13.68
N ALA A 22 -10.06 -37.85 -13.05
CA ALA A 22 -9.47 -38.69 -11.99
C ALA A 22 -9.58 -38.10 -10.57
N LEU A 23 -10.37 -37.03 -10.35
CA LEU A 23 -10.62 -36.45 -9.02
C LEU A 23 -12.08 -36.57 -8.56
N SER A 24 -12.88 -37.38 -9.25
CA SER A 24 -14.22 -37.79 -8.82
C SER A 24 -14.18 -39.27 -8.46
N VAL A 25 -14.58 -39.59 -7.22
CA VAL A 25 -14.86 -40.95 -6.71
C VAL A 25 -13.65 -41.75 -6.21
N CYS A 26 -13.21 -41.42 -5.00
CA CYS A 26 -12.83 -42.42 -4.00
C CYS A 26 -13.43 -41.99 -2.65
N ALA A 27 -14.67 -42.43 -2.39
CA ALA A 27 -15.31 -42.30 -1.11
C ALA A 27 -14.91 -43.49 -0.23
N CYS A 28 -14.42 -43.22 0.99
CA CYS A 28 -14.56 -44.12 2.13
C CYS A 28 -14.70 -43.27 3.40
N SER A 29 -15.94 -43.28 3.88
CA SER A 29 -16.47 -42.87 5.17
C SER A 29 -15.55 -43.07 6.38
N ARG A 30 -15.37 -42.01 7.16
CA ARG A 30 -15.05 -42.09 8.60
C ARG A 30 -16.04 -41.24 9.36
N ALA A 31 -16.85 -41.90 10.19
CA ALA A 31 -17.84 -41.28 11.06
C ALA A 31 -17.18 -40.35 12.10
N PRO A 32 -17.79 -39.21 12.45
CA PRO A 32 -17.30 -38.36 13.53
C PRO A 32 -17.69 -38.94 14.90
N THR A 33 -16.71 -39.07 15.78
CA THR A 33 -16.87 -39.41 17.22
C THR A 33 -17.64 -38.30 17.94
N PRO A 34 -18.58 -38.61 18.86
CA PRO A 34 -19.49 -37.63 19.44
C PRO A 34 -18.81 -36.72 20.47
N ALA A 35 -19.15 -35.44 20.42
CA ALA A 35 -18.88 -34.47 21.48
C ALA A 35 -19.70 -34.82 22.74
N PRO A 36 -19.21 -34.53 23.97
CA PRO A 36 -19.91 -34.89 25.19
C PRO A 36 -21.23 -34.13 25.32
N ALA A 37 -22.26 -34.85 25.78
CA ALA A 37 -23.60 -34.35 26.01
C ALA A 37 -23.59 -33.22 27.06
N VAL A 38 -23.85 -32.00 26.61
CA VAL A 38 -24.30 -30.91 27.48
C VAL A 38 -25.81 -31.07 27.65
N ALA A 39 -26.25 -31.16 28.90
CA ALA A 39 -27.65 -31.26 29.28
C ALA A 39 -28.48 -30.12 28.64
N PRO A 40 -29.76 -30.36 28.28
CA PRO A 40 -30.61 -29.34 27.69
C PRO A 40 -30.81 -28.19 28.68
N GLN A 41 -30.26 -27.03 28.37
CA GLN A 41 -30.70 -25.78 29.00
C GLN A 41 -32.11 -25.45 28.49
N PRO A 42 -33.02 -25.02 29.38
CA PRO A 42 -34.36 -24.62 28.97
C PRO A 42 -34.27 -23.48 27.97
N ALA A 43 -35.10 -23.56 26.93
CA ALA A 43 -35.20 -22.55 25.89
C ALA A 43 -35.28 -21.14 26.52
N PRO A 44 -34.50 -20.15 26.04
CA PRO A 44 -34.80 -18.77 26.36
C PRO A 44 -36.23 -18.51 25.87
N ALA A 45 -37.07 -18.04 26.79
CA ALA A 45 -38.44 -17.70 26.51
C ALA A 45 -38.49 -16.89 25.21
N THR A 46 -39.23 -17.42 24.24
CA THR A 46 -39.68 -16.69 23.06
C THR A 46 -40.35 -15.42 23.55
N VAL A 47 -39.62 -14.31 23.54
CA VAL A 47 -40.23 -12.99 23.58
C VAL A 47 -41.04 -12.91 22.29
N PRO A 48 -42.36 -12.71 22.35
CA PRO A 48 -43.17 -12.65 21.15
C PRO A 48 -42.65 -11.51 20.28
N SER A 49 -42.20 -11.85 19.07
CA SER A 49 -42.02 -10.87 18.01
C SER A 49 -43.35 -10.13 17.87
N LYS A 50 -43.35 -8.84 18.21
CA LYS A 50 -44.50 -7.98 17.89
C LYS A 50 -44.70 -8.03 16.37
N PRO A 51 -45.95 -8.10 15.90
CA PRO A 51 -46.24 -8.36 14.51
C PRO A 51 -45.59 -7.30 13.62
N ASN A 52 -44.88 -7.76 12.58
CA ASN A 52 -44.61 -6.95 11.40
C ASN A 52 -45.97 -6.44 10.90
N VAL A 53 -46.12 -5.13 10.83
CA VAL A 53 -47.27 -4.50 10.18
C VAL A 53 -47.04 -4.63 8.67
N SER A 54 -47.27 -5.83 8.14
CA SER A 54 -47.54 -5.98 6.72
C SER A 54 -48.98 -5.53 6.51
N ILE A 55 -49.18 -4.27 6.12
CA ILE A 55 -50.45 -3.87 5.48
C ILE A 55 -50.35 -4.32 4.01
N GLY A 56 -50.23 -5.64 3.83
CA GLY A 56 -50.56 -6.34 2.61
C GLY A 56 -52.00 -6.78 2.78
N GLY A 57 -52.85 -6.38 1.84
CA GLY A 57 -54.30 -6.45 1.96
C GLY A 57 -54.81 -7.83 2.40
N GLU A 58 -55.48 -7.84 3.54
CA GLU A 58 -56.62 -8.71 3.83
C GLU A 58 -57.46 -7.96 4.86
N GLU A 59 -58.74 -7.80 4.53
CA GLU A 59 -59.77 -7.16 5.32
C GLU A 59 -59.92 -7.86 6.69
N SER A 60 -59.13 -7.47 7.69
CA SER A 60 -59.53 -7.68 9.07
C SER A 60 -60.62 -6.66 9.36
N ALA A 61 -61.86 -7.15 9.45
CA ALA A 61 -63.04 -6.41 9.85
C ALA A 61 -62.80 -5.68 11.18
N GLU A 62 -62.23 -4.47 11.11
CA GLU A 62 -62.49 -3.45 12.11
C GLU A 62 -64.01 -3.23 12.05
N THR A 63 -64.66 -3.53 13.17
CA THR A 63 -66.06 -3.20 13.41
C THR A 63 -66.23 -1.74 13.01
N VAL A 64 -66.78 -1.49 11.82
CA VAL A 64 -67.07 -0.13 11.36
C VAL A 64 -68.06 0.40 12.38
N ALA A 65 -67.57 1.21 13.33
CA ALA A 65 -68.40 1.97 14.23
C ALA A 65 -69.12 2.99 13.34
N GLN A 66 -70.19 2.56 12.68
CA GLN A 66 -71.06 3.44 11.93
C GLN A 66 -71.60 4.44 12.95
N TRP A 67 -71.31 5.72 12.73
CA TRP A 67 -71.91 6.78 13.51
C TRP A 67 -73.44 6.58 13.50
N GLN A 68 -74.02 6.41 14.68
CA GLN A 68 -75.46 6.32 14.84
C GLN A 68 -75.98 7.69 15.25
N PRO A 69 -76.99 8.24 14.55
CA PRO A 69 -77.57 9.50 14.94
C PRO A 69 -78.18 9.38 16.34
N PRO A 70 -77.93 10.34 17.26
CA PRO A 70 -78.63 10.41 18.53
C PRO A 70 -80.14 10.34 18.34
N ALA A 71 -80.83 9.58 19.19
CA ALA A 71 -82.27 9.39 19.09
C ALA A 71 -83.01 10.73 19.29
N VAL A 72 -83.93 11.04 18.38
CA VAL A 72 -84.75 12.27 18.43
C VAL A 72 -86.20 11.90 18.71
N GLU A 73 -86.70 12.34 19.86
CA GLU A 73 -88.12 12.22 20.20
C GLU A 73 -88.91 13.40 19.60
N LEU A 74 -89.69 13.15 18.56
CA LEU A 74 -90.47 14.18 17.86
C LEU A 74 -91.87 14.41 18.46
N GLY A 75 -92.43 13.45 19.21
CA GLY A 75 -93.81 13.49 19.69
C GLY A 75 -94.82 13.87 18.60
N ASP A 76 -95.79 14.70 18.95
CA ASP A 76 -96.78 15.28 18.03
C ASP A 76 -96.32 16.57 17.33
N GLU A 77 -95.04 16.96 17.49
CA GLU A 77 -94.53 18.22 16.95
C GLU A 77 -94.64 18.23 15.41
N PRO A 78 -95.19 19.31 14.80
CA PRO A 78 -95.31 19.39 13.35
C PRO A 78 -93.93 19.49 12.68
N PRO A 79 -93.67 18.80 11.55
CA PRO A 79 -92.35 18.79 10.88
C PRO A 79 -91.77 20.17 10.57
N ALA A 80 -92.61 21.19 10.38
CA ALA A 80 -92.16 22.56 10.14
C ALA A 80 -91.49 23.20 11.37
N GLN A 81 -91.89 22.84 12.58
CA GLN A 81 -91.33 23.38 13.82
C GLN A 81 -90.00 22.69 14.16
N VAL A 82 -89.94 21.37 14.00
CA VAL A 82 -88.69 20.58 14.07
C VAL A 82 -87.68 21.12 13.05
N ARG A 83 -88.11 21.43 11.83
CA ARG A 83 -87.24 21.99 10.78
C ARG A 83 -86.69 23.37 11.13
N LYS A 84 -87.48 24.25 11.79
CA LYS A 84 -86.95 25.53 12.28
C LYS A 84 -85.82 25.35 13.29
N ARG A 85 -85.93 24.35 14.18
CA ARG A 85 -84.87 23.98 15.13
C ARG A 85 -83.65 23.44 14.40
N ALA A 86 -83.85 22.56 13.40
CA ALA A 86 -82.77 22.03 12.58
C ALA A 86 -82.02 23.12 11.79
N ASP A 87 -82.76 24.05 11.16
CA ASP A 87 -82.21 25.19 10.43
C ASP A 87 -81.46 26.16 11.36
N GLN A 88 -81.90 26.28 12.62
CA GLN A 88 -81.21 27.06 13.65
C GLN A 88 -79.90 26.39 14.07
N ALA A 89 -79.94 25.09 14.39
CA ALA A 89 -78.74 24.32 14.73
C ALA A 89 -77.71 24.34 13.60
N LEU A 90 -78.15 24.26 12.34
CA LEU A 90 -77.31 24.36 11.16
C LEU A 90 -76.61 25.72 11.05
N ARG A 91 -77.31 26.82 11.34
CA ARG A 91 -76.73 28.18 11.38
C ARG A 91 -75.71 28.35 12.51
N GLU A 92 -75.92 27.66 13.63
CA GLU A 92 -75.04 27.68 14.80
C GLU A 92 -73.87 26.68 14.70
N ASP A 93 -73.72 25.99 13.55
CA ASP A 93 -72.70 24.95 13.32
C ASP A 93 -72.76 23.77 14.31
N ARG A 94 -73.93 23.53 14.90
CA ARG A 94 -74.24 22.39 15.75
C ARG A 94 -74.77 21.25 14.88
N LEU A 95 -73.85 20.40 14.42
CA LEU A 95 -74.08 19.53 13.28
C LEU A 95 -74.56 18.11 13.64
N TYR A 96 -73.94 17.40 14.58
CA TYR A 96 -74.13 15.93 14.68
C TYR A 96 -73.96 15.27 16.05
N ARG A 97 -73.54 15.98 17.09
CA ARG A 97 -73.14 15.38 18.38
C ARG A 97 -74.35 15.10 19.27
N ASP A 98 -75.33 16.01 19.29
CA ASP A 98 -76.49 15.95 20.16
C ASP A 98 -77.80 15.73 19.40
N ALA A 99 -78.84 15.19 20.06
CA ALA A 99 -80.17 15.00 19.46
C ALA A 99 -80.83 16.31 18.98
N GLY A 100 -80.40 17.45 19.52
CA GLY A 100 -80.85 18.78 19.11
C GLY A 100 -80.06 19.38 17.93
N ASP A 101 -79.09 18.66 17.38
CA ASP A 101 -78.25 19.15 16.30
C ASP A 101 -78.93 19.01 14.92
N ALA A 102 -78.39 19.72 13.94
CA ALA A 102 -78.99 19.83 12.61
C ALA A 102 -79.24 18.46 11.96
N ILE A 103 -78.23 17.58 11.95
CA ILE A 103 -78.30 16.31 11.23
C ILE A 103 -79.32 15.35 11.86
N PRO A 104 -79.31 15.06 13.18
CA PRO A 104 -80.31 14.20 13.80
C PRO A 104 -81.74 14.71 13.61
N LEU A 105 -81.98 16.02 13.73
CA LEU A 105 -83.31 16.61 13.51
C LEU A 105 -83.79 16.45 12.07
N TYR A 106 -82.94 16.70 11.06
CA TYR A 106 -83.31 16.48 9.66
C TYR A 106 -83.54 15.00 9.32
N LEU A 107 -82.73 14.08 9.87
CA LEU A 107 -82.91 12.63 9.70
C LEU A 107 -84.24 12.16 10.30
N ALA A 108 -84.61 12.65 11.49
CA ALA A 108 -85.87 12.32 12.14
C ALA A 108 -87.08 12.80 11.32
N ILE A 109 -87.01 13.99 10.72
CA ILE A 109 -88.05 14.49 9.78
C ILE A 109 -88.14 13.58 8.55
N GLN A 110 -87.00 13.17 7.97
CA GLN A 110 -87.00 12.26 6.82
C GLN A 110 -87.61 10.91 7.14
N GLN A 111 -87.29 10.34 8.31
CA GLN A 111 -87.84 9.07 8.75
C GLN A 111 -89.37 9.14 8.90
N ARG A 112 -89.90 10.22 9.49
CA ARG A 112 -91.35 10.44 9.62
C ARG A 112 -92.04 10.69 8.28
N ALA A 113 -91.36 11.33 7.32
CA ALA A 113 -91.89 11.66 6.00
C ALA A 113 -91.66 10.57 4.93
N GLY A 114 -91.13 9.39 5.32
CA GLY A 114 -90.79 8.32 4.37
C GLY A 114 -89.77 8.74 3.31
N GLY A 115 -88.83 9.63 3.65
CA GLY A 115 -87.75 10.13 2.78
C GLY A 115 -88.15 11.21 1.78
N LYS A 116 -89.40 11.71 1.82
CA LYS A 116 -89.94 12.60 0.78
C LYS A 116 -89.78 14.10 1.08
N ASP A 117 -89.32 14.52 2.25
CA ASP A 117 -89.24 15.96 2.60
C ASP A 117 -88.08 16.64 1.87
N ALA A 118 -88.39 17.43 0.84
CA ALA A 118 -87.36 18.10 0.04
C ALA A 118 -86.57 19.16 0.82
N ALA A 119 -87.19 19.80 1.82
CA ALA A 119 -86.52 20.83 2.62
C ALA A 119 -85.46 20.24 3.55
N SER A 120 -85.77 19.15 4.27
CA SER A 120 -84.80 18.46 5.13
C SER A 120 -83.72 17.75 4.31
N ARG A 121 -83.99 17.33 3.07
CA ARG A 121 -82.95 16.83 2.14
C ARG A 121 -81.92 17.91 1.83
N ARG A 122 -82.38 19.14 1.51
CA ARG A 122 -81.48 20.28 1.29
C ARG A 122 -80.71 20.67 2.56
N GLY A 123 -81.34 20.59 3.73
CA GLY A 123 -80.68 20.81 5.02
C GLY A 123 -79.55 19.81 5.29
N LEU A 124 -79.78 18.52 5.02
CA LEU A 124 -78.76 17.46 5.11
C LEU A 124 -77.62 17.67 4.10
N GLU A 125 -77.91 18.11 2.87
CA GLU A 125 -76.88 18.45 1.88
C GLU A 125 -75.99 19.62 2.34
N GLN A 126 -76.58 20.66 2.93
CA GLN A 126 -75.84 21.80 3.50
C GLN A 126 -75.00 21.39 4.71
N ALA A 127 -75.56 20.61 5.64
CA ALA A 127 -74.84 20.08 6.79
C ALA A 127 -73.66 19.20 6.36
N ARG A 128 -73.85 18.35 5.34
CA ARG A 128 -72.77 17.56 4.73
C ARG A 128 -71.69 18.44 4.12
N GLY A 129 -72.05 19.53 3.43
CA GLY A 129 -71.08 20.51 2.92
C GLY A 129 -70.19 21.07 4.02
N ARG A 130 -70.79 21.45 5.16
CA ARG A 130 -70.07 21.94 6.35
C ARG A 130 -69.16 20.89 6.98
N LEU A 131 -69.62 19.64 7.06
CA LEU A 131 -68.79 18.53 7.52
C LEU A 131 -67.56 18.34 6.62
N LEU A 132 -67.72 18.40 5.30
CA LEU A 132 -66.61 18.26 4.36
C LEU A 132 -65.58 19.40 4.52
N GLU A 133 -66.04 20.64 4.64
CA GLU A 133 -65.18 21.81 4.90
C GLU A 133 -64.42 21.67 6.23
N ARG A 134 -65.12 21.26 7.30
CA ARG A 134 -64.53 21.04 8.61
C ARG A 134 -63.52 19.89 8.61
N GLY A 135 -63.83 18.79 7.92
CA GLY A 135 -62.93 17.66 7.77
C GLY A 135 -61.64 18.05 7.06
N ALA A 136 -61.74 18.76 5.94
CA ALA A 136 -60.58 19.27 5.21
C ALA A 136 -59.71 20.21 6.06
N ALA A 137 -60.34 21.16 6.77
CA ALA A 137 -59.62 22.09 7.65
C ALA A 137 -58.93 21.39 8.83
N LEU A 138 -59.51 20.31 9.35
CA LEU A 138 -58.90 19.49 10.40
C LEU A 138 -57.70 18.70 9.88
N ILE A 139 -57.78 18.15 8.67
CA ILE A 139 -56.66 17.45 8.02
C ILE A 139 -55.44 18.37 7.89
N GLU A 140 -55.64 19.63 7.47
CA GLU A 140 -54.56 20.64 7.40
C GLU A 140 -53.94 21.00 8.77
N GLN A 141 -54.63 20.68 9.88
CA GLN A 141 -54.20 20.99 11.25
C GLN A 141 -53.60 19.77 11.97
N THR A 142 -53.62 18.58 11.37
CA THR A 142 -53.14 17.32 11.97
C THR A 142 -51.69 17.36 12.42
N GLU A 143 -50.88 18.24 11.83
CA GLU A 143 -49.47 18.42 12.20
C GLU A 143 -49.27 19.28 13.45
N ARG A 144 -50.22 20.15 13.78
CA ARG A 144 -50.12 21.16 14.84
C ARG A 144 -50.98 20.82 16.06
N GLN A 145 -51.96 19.96 15.90
CA GLN A 145 -52.91 19.59 16.95
C GLN A 145 -53.07 18.07 16.98
N ASP A 146 -52.69 17.46 18.10
CA ASP A 146 -52.73 16.01 18.28
C ASP A 146 -54.15 15.43 18.12
N ASP A 147 -55.19 16.21 18.47
CA ASP A 147 -56.59 15.79 18.41
C ASP A 147 -57.25 16.04 17.04
N ALA A 148 -56.63 16.80 16.15
CA ALA A 148 -57.26 17.21 14.88
C ALA A 148 -57.54 16.01 13.96
N LEU A 149 -56.67 15.00 13.99
CA LEU A 149 -56.86 13.78 13.20
C LEU A 149 -58.00 12.91 13.72
N GLU A 150 -58.13 12.80 15.05
CA GLU A 150 -59.23 12.09 15.69
C GLU A 150 -60.57 12.79 15.40
N GLN A 151 -60.59 14.12 15.45
CA GLN A 151 -61.77 14.91 15.06
C GLN A 151 -62.08 14.80 13.57
N ALA A 152 -61.07 14.76 12.69
CA ALA A 152 -61.27 14.55 11.26
C ALA A 152 -61.87 13.17 10.98
N ARG A 153 -61.43 12.14 11.72
CA ARG A 153 -62.01 10.79 11.67
C ARG A 153 -63.48 10.78 12.08
N GLU A 154 -63.81 11.44 13.19
CA GLU A 154 -65.20 11.59 13.65
C GLU A 154 -66.07 12.24 12.57
N VAL A 155 -65.62 13.37 12.00
CA VAL A 155 -66.31 14.10 10.94
C VAL A 155 -66.48 13.25 9.67
N ALA A 156 -65.45 12.51 9.26
CA ALA A 156 -65.50 11.62 8.10
C ALA A 156 -66.51 10.48 8.31
N PHE A 157 -66.60 9.88 9.51
CA PHE A 157 -67.58 8.85 9.82
C PHE A 157 -69.02 9.37 9.74
N VAL A 158 -69.28 10.58 10.28
CA VAL A 158 -70.60 11.22 10.19
C VAL A 158 -70.96 11.49 8.72
N ALA A 159 -70.03 12.04 7.95
CA ALA A 159 -70.24 12.31 6.52
C ALA A 159 -70.51 11.01 5.71
N LEU A 160 -69.79 9.92 6.03
CA LEU A 160 -69.94 8.61 5.40
C LEU A 160 -71.29 7.96 5.72
N ALA A 161 -71.76 8.09 6.96
CA ALA A 161 -73.09 7.64 7.37
C ALA A 161 -74.21 8.38 6.63
N LEU A 162 -74.02 9.67 6.32
CA LEU A 162 -75.01 10.48 5.60
C LEU A 162 -75.05 10.21 4.10
N ALA A 163 -73.90 9.99 3.47
CA ALA A 163 -73.83 9.85 2.02
C ALA A 163 -72.70 8.88 1.60
N PRO A 164 -72.90 7.57 1.76
CA PRO A 164 -71.85 6.56 1.57
C PRO A 164 -71.39 6.41 0.12
N GLN A 165 -72.16 6.91 -0.86
CA GLN A 165 -71.82 6.87 -2.28
C GLN A 165 -71.38 8.24 -2.83
N ASP A 166 -71.30 9.28 -1.98
CA ASP A 166 -70.88 10.60 -2.43
C ASP A 166 -69.36 10.63 -2.70
N PRO A 167 -68.92 11.02 -3.91
CA PRO A 167 -67.50 11.05 -4.27
C PRO A 167 -66.65 11.94 -3.36
N LYS A 168 -67.20 13.07 -2.86
CA LYS A 168 -66.47 14.00 -1.98
C LYS A 168 -66.31 13.43 -0.58
N VAL A 169 -67.33 12.75 -0.07
CA VAL A 169 -67.26 12.05 1.22
C VAL A 169 -66.24 10.92 1.18
N ARG A 170 -66.24 10.14 0.09
CA ARG A 170 -65.22 9.10 -0.13
C ARG A 170 -63.81 9.67 -0.30
N ALA A 171 -63.68 10.87 -0.87
CA ALA A 171 -62.39 11.56 -0.95
C ALA A 171 -61.89 11.94 0.45
N LEU A 172 -62.73 12.61 1.27
CA LEU A 172 -62.38 12.95 2.65
C LEU A 172 -61.99 11.71 3.47
N GLN A 173 -62.75 10.61 3.35
CA GLN A 173 -62.44 9.34 4.02
C GLN A 173 -61.00 8.89 3.68
N ARG A 174 -60.66 8.83 2.39
CA ARG A 174 -59.32 8.43 1.94
C ARG A 174 -58.22 9.37 2.42
N GLU A 175 -58.49 10.68 2.47
CA GLU A 175 -57.54 11.67 3.00
C GLU A 175 -57.27 11.45 4.49
N VAL A 176 -58.31 11.21 5.29
CA VAL A 176 -58.16 10.88 6.73
C VAL A 176 -57.39 9.57 6.93
N GLU A 177 -57.73 8.53 6.17
CA GLU A 177 -57.03 7.23 6.24
C GLU A 177 -55.55 7.38 5.86
N THR A 178 -55.25 8.22 4.85
CA THR A 178 -53.87 8.53 4.44
C THR A 178 -53.13 9.26 5.55
N ALA A 179 -53.73 10.30 6.15
CA ALA A 179 -53.14 11.05 7.26
C ALA A 179 -52.88 10.17 8.50
N GLN A 180 -53.75 9.21 8.80
CA GLN A 180 -53.55 8.21 9.86
C GLN A 180 -52.36 7.31 9.59
N ARG A 181 -52.24 6.78 8.37
CA ARG A 181 -51.11 5.93 7.99
C ARG A 181 -49.79 6.70 8.05
N VAL A 182 -49.76 7.94 7.54
CA VAL A 182 -48.58 8.81 7.62
C VAL A 182 -48.18 9.06 9.07
N LEU A 183 -49.13 9.38 9.95
CA LEU A 183 -48.83 9.57 11.38
C LEU A 183 -48.30 8.30 12.05
N ALA A 184 -48.90 7.15 11.74
CA ALA A 184 -48.47 5.86 12.29
C ALA A 184 -47.03 5.52 11.87
N PHE A 185 -46.72 5.65 10.58
CA PHE A 185 -45.37 5.47 10.06
C PHE A 185 -44.37 6.46 10.66
N ASN A 186 -44.73 7.74 10.78
CA ASN A 186 -43.87 8.74 11.41
C ASN A 186 -43.56 8.41 12.88
N ARG A 187 -44.57 8.01 13.67
CA ARG A 187 -44.36 7.60 15.07
C ARG A 187 -43.47 6.36 15.18
N ALA A 188 -43.69 5.35 14.34
CA ALA A 188 -42.86 4.16 14.30
C ALA A 188 -41.40 4.50 13.91
N GLY A 189 -41.21 5.36 12.92
CA GLY A 189 -39.89 5.84 12.51
C GLY A 189 -39.16 6.62 13.61
N GLU A 190 -39.86 7.45 14.37
CA GLU A 190 -39.30 8.19 15.51
C GLU A 190 -38.94 7.29 16.70
N GLU A 191 -39.70 6.23 16.93
CA GLU A 191 -39.35 5.19 17.92
C GLU A 191 -38.10 4.43 17.50
N ASP A 192 -38.00 4.04 16.23
CA ASP A 192 -36.81 3.40 15.68
C ASP A 192 -35.57 4.30 15.76
N LEU A 193 -35.71 5.59 15.44
CA LEU A 193 -34.64 6.59 15.58
C LEU A 193 -34.14 6.66 17.02
N ARG A 194 -35.04 6.74 18.00
CA ARG A 194 -34.68 6.75 19.42
C ARG A 194 -34.00 5.45 19.86
N GLY A 195 -34.38 4.32 19.24
CA GLY A 195 -33.74 3.03 19.45
C GLY A 195 -32.42 2.83 18.68
N GLY A 196 -31.98 3.81 17.90
CA GLY A 196 -30.78 3.71 17.06
C GLY A 196 -30.92 2.78 15.85
N ARG A 197 -32.13 2.34 15.51
CA ARG A 197 -32.41 1.46 14.36
C ARG A 197 -32.63 2.30 13.10
N LEU A 198 -31.54 2.69 12.45
CA LEU A 198 -31.62 3.66 11.35
C LEU A 198 -32.15 3.07 10.04
N GLY A 199 -31.96 1.77 9.78
CA GLY A 199 -32.28 1.17 8.47
C GLY A 199 -31.26 0.16 7.94
N GLU A 200 -30.33 -0.30 8.79
CA GLU A 200 -29.11 -1.04 8.40
C GLU A 200 -29.39 -2.40 7.78
N ASP A 201 -30.38 -3.10 8.33
CA ASP A 201 -30.76 -4.45 7.95
C ASP A 201 -31.95 -4.46 6.96
N GLY A 202 -32.22 -3.32 6.32
CA GLY A 202 -33.41 -3.14 5.48
C GLY A 202 -34.71 -2.93 6.27
N ASN A 203 -34.64 -2.81 7.60
CA ASN A 203 -35.74 -2.48 8.50
C ASN A 203 -35.35 -1.33 9.43
N GLY A 204 -36.33 -0.61 9.98
CA GLY A 204 -36.13 0.48 10.96
C GLY A 204 -36.64 1.83 10.47
N ALA A 205 -36.08 2.90 11.01
CA ALA A 205 -36.57 4.26 10.82
C ALA A 205 -36.68 4.67 9.36
N LEU A 206 -35.68 4.33 8.53
CA LEU A 206 -35.67 4.68 7.10
C LEU A 206 -36.87 4.12 6.34
N VAL A 207 -37.27 2.88 6.62
CA VAL A 207 -38.40 2.23 5.93
C VAL A 207 -39.69 2.94 6.29
N ASN A 208 -39.92 3.14 7.59
CA ASN A 208 -41.09 3.83 8.10
C ASN A 208 -41.24 5.24 7.50
N PHE A 209 -40.17 6.04 7.46
CA PHE A 209 -40.24 7.37 6.86
C PHE A 209 -40.37 7.34 5.33
N ARG A 210 -39.83 6.33 4.64
CA ARG A 210 -40.06 6.16 3.19
C ARG A 210 -41.52 5.80 2.89
N ASP A 211 -42.12 4.93 3.69
CA ASP A 211 -43.53 4.55 3.54
C ASP A 211 -44.45 5.75 3.82
N ALA A 212 -44.12 6.57 4.82
CA ALA A 212 -44.81 7.86 5.04
C ALA A 212 -44.63 8.81 3.85
N ALA A 213 -43.42 8.92 3.29
CA ALA A 213 -43.13 9.81 2.17
C ALA A 213 -43.77 9.37 0.85
N GLN A 214 -44.05 8.08 0.67
CA GLN A 214 -44.82 7.57 -0.48
C GLN A 214 -46.29 8.00 -0.44
N LEU A 215 -46.84 8.14 0.77
CA LEU A 215 -48.22 8.56 0.99
C LEU A 215 -48.36 10.09 0.94
N ASP A 216 -47.43 10.81 1.57
CA ASP A 216 -47.39 12.27 1.63
C ASP A 216 -45.93 12.77 1.57
N PRO A 217 -45.40 13.09 0.37
CA PRO A 217 -44.02 13.53 0.18
C PRO A 217 -43.70 14.89 0.83
N ASP A 218 -44.71 15.75 1.00
CA ASP A 218 -44.53 17.13 1.47
C ASP A 218 -44.59 17.24 3.00
N ASN A 219 -45.04 16.16 3.67
CA ASN A 219 -45.14 16.07 5.12
C ASN A 219 -43.83 16.50 5.82
N PRO A 220 -43.84 17.59 6.61
CA PRO A 220 -42.65 18.15 7.24
C PRO A 220 -42.07 17.22 8.30
N ARG A 221 -42.92 16.48 9.04
CA ARG A 221 -42.48 15.51 10.06
C ARG A 221 -41.75 14.34 9.41
N THR A 222 -42.27 13.82 8.29
CA THR A 222 -41.59 12.80 7.49
C THR A 222 -40.24 13.29 6.96
N ARG A 223 -40.19 14.50 6.38
CA ARG A 223 -38.93 15.09 5.87
C ARG A 223 -37.89 15.31 6.97
N GLN A 224 -38.32 15.72 8.16
CA GLN A 224 -37.46 15.84 9.33
C GLN A 224 -36.94 14.47 9.80
N GLY A 225 -37.79 13.45 9.82
CA GLY A 225 -37.40 12.08 10.14
C GLY A 225 -36.33 11.51 9.20
N LEU A 226 -36.51 11.67 7.89
CA LEU A 226 -35.49 11.30 6.90
C LEU A 226 -34.18 12.07 7.09
N ALA A 227 -34.24 13.37 7.42
CA ALA A 227 -33.05 14.17 7.73
C ALA A 227 -32.30 13.67 8.98
N ALA A 228 -33.05 13.23 10.00
CA ALA A 228 -32.48 12.66 11.22
C ALA A 228 -31.82 11.29 10.95
N VAL A 229 -32.44 10.43 10.13
CA VAL A 229 -31.85 9.15 9.69
C VAL A 229 -30.53 9.39 8.95
N GLU A 230 -30.53 10.31 7.97
CA GLU A 230 -29.32 10.69 7.25
C GLU A 230 -28.22 11.16 8.21
N SER A 231 -28.57 12.03 9.16
CA SER A 231 -27.61 12.56 10.14
C SER A 231 -27.00 11.46 11.01
N GLY A 232 -27.81 10.50 11.48
CA GLY A 232 -27.31 9.35 12.25
C GLY A 232 -26.39 8.42 11.44
N LEU A 233 -26.68 8.21 10.15
CA LEU A 233 -25.81 7.43 9.26
C LEU A 233 -24.48 8.15 9.00
N LEU A 234 -24.50 9.48 8.82
CA LEU A 234 -23.29 10.29 8.70
C LEU A 234 -22.44 10.24 9.97
N GLU A 235 -23.07 10.29 11.15
CA GLU A 235 -22.36 10.16 12.43
C GLU A 235 -21.63 8.81 12.53
N ARG A 236 -22.27 7.71 12.12
CA ARG A 236 -21.62 6.39 12.08
C ARG A 236 -20.47 6.32 11.08
N ALA A 237 -20.58 7.00 9.94
CA ALA A 237 -19.48 7.10 9.00
C ALA A 237 -18.26 7.76 9.64
N GLU A 238 -18.47 8.83 10.40
CA GLU A 238 -17.42 9.56 11.10
C GLU A 238 -16.82 8.75 12.25
N GLN A 239 -17.66 8.06 13.04
CA GLN A 239 -17.20 7.15 14.10
C GLN A 239 -16.37 5.99 13.53
N ALA A 240 -16.79 5.38 12.42
CA ALA A 240 -16.02 4.35 11.74
C ALA A 240 -14.67 4.88 11.24
N ALA A 241 -14.64 6.10 10.68
CA ALA A 241 -13.40 6.74 10.26
C ALA A 241 -12.45 7.00 11.43
N GLN A 242 -12.96 7.45 12.58
CA GLN A 242 -12.17 7.62 13.82
C GLN A 242 -11.60 6.29 14.32
N ALA A 243 -12.34 5.19 14.16
CA ALA A 243 -11.88 3.83 14.46
C ALA A 243 -10.95 3.24 13.36
N SER A 244 -10.52 4.03 12.37
CA SER A 244 -9.72 3.59 11.23
C SER A 244 -10.38 2.50 10.35
N ASP A 245 -11.72 2.41 10.38
CA ASP A 245 -12.53 1.59 9.49
C ASP A 245 -13.10 2.44 8.33
N PHE A 246 -12.24 2.69 7.33
CA PHE A 246 -12.63 3.45 6.14
C PHE A 246 -13.44 2.64 5.12
N ILE A 247 -13.58 1.33 5.32
CA ILE A 247 -14.51 0.49 4.55
C ILE A 247 -15.91 0.70 5.11
N GLY A 248 -16.09 0.56 6.43
CA GLY A 248 -17.33 0.86 7.13
C GLY A 248 -17.77 2.31 6.95
N ALA A 249 -16.84 3.28 7.04
CA ALA A 249 -17.17 4.69 6.81
C ALA A 249 -17.76 4.93 5.41
N ARG A 250 -17.22 4.28 4.37
CA ARG A 250 -17.75 4.36 3.00
C ARG A 250 -19.12 3.71 2.88
N TYR A 251 -19.32 2.57 3.53
CA TYR A 251 -20.63 1.91 3.58
C TYR A 251 -21.69 2.85 4.16
N TRP A 252 -21.42 3.47 5.31
CA TRP A 252 -22.34 4.40 5.94
C TRP A 252 -22.63 5.65 5.10
N LEU A 253 -21.61 6.24 4.45
CA LEU A 253 -21.80 7.35 3.51
C LEU A 253 -22.65 6.97 2.30
N GLN A 254 -22.51 5.74 1.78
CA GLN A 254 -23.31 5.25 0.67
C GLN A 254 -24.78 5.07 1.10
N MET A 255 -25.01 4.48 2.28
CA MET A 255 -26.35 4.35 2.85
C MET A 255 -27.01 5.71 3.07
N ALA A 256 -26.28 6.67 3.64
CA ALA A 256 -26.77 8.04 3.84
C ALA A 256 -27.16 8.72 2.51
N GLY A 257 -26.36 8.51 1.45
CA GLY A 257 -26.64 9.02 0.11
C GLY A 257 -27.89 8.44 -0.56
N GLN A 258 -28.47 7.36 -0.03
CA GLN A 258 -29.74 6.78 -0.51
C GLN A 258 -30.97 7.30 0.24
N VAL A 259 -30.79 8.08 1.32
CA VAL A 259 -31.91 8.55 2.15
C VAL A 259 -32.67 9.69 1.47
N ARG A 260 -31.95 10.68 0.94
CA ARG A 260 -32.53 11.86 0.27
C ARG A 260 -31.67 12.28 -0.94
N ASP A 261 -32.32 12.85 -1.94
CA ASP A 261 -31.62 13.34 -3.13
C ASP A 261 -30.76 14.58 -2.84
N ARG A 262 -29.48 14.51 -3.26
CA ARG A 262 -28.56 15.66 -3.38
C ARG A 262 -28.36 16.51 -2.11
N ALA A 263 -28.30 15.88 -0.93
CA ALA A 263 -27.99 16.59 0.30
C ALA A 263 -26.50 17.02 0.36
N PRO A 264 -26.18 18.33 0.52
CA PRO A 264 -24.79 18.81 0.61
C PRO A 264 -24.05 18.25 1.83
N THR A 265 -24.79 17.85 2.86
CA THR A 265 -24.32 17.19 4.09
C THR A 265 -23.49 15.93 3.82
N ILE A 266 -23.83 15.16 2.77
CA ILE A 266 -23.08 13.94 2.39
C ILE A 266 -21.69 14.30 1.85
N ALA A 267 -21.60 15.36 1.04
CA ALA A 267 -20.32 15.82 0.49
C ALA A 267 -19.41 16.34 1.62
N ASP A 268 -19.98 17.09 2.56
CA ASP A 268 -19.26 17.58 3.74
C ASP A 268 -18.78 16.44 4.64
N ALA A 269 -19.62 15.44 4.90
CA ALA A 269 -19.26 14.26 5.68
C ALA A 269 -18.16 13.44 4.99
N ARG A 270 -18.24 13.25 3.66
CA ARG A 270 -17.17 12.62 2.88
C ARG A 270 -15.86 13.38 3.02
N ALA A 271 -15.89 14.71 2.95
CA ALA A 271 -14.71 15.53 3.14
C ALA A 271 -14.13 15.41 4.57
N ARG A 272 -14.98 15.30 5.61
CA ARG A 272 -14.53 15.06 6.99
C ARG A 272 -13.89 13.68 7.16
N VAL A 273 -14.51 12.62 6.66
CA VAL A 273 -13.96 11.25 6.67
C VAL A 273 -12.62 11.20 5.96
N GLU A 274 -12.51 11.82 4.79
CA GLU A 274 -11.26 11.86 4.03
C GLU A 274 -10.15 12.65 4.75
N ARG A 275 -10.50 13.71 5.48
CA ARG A 275 -9.55 14.46 6.31
C ARG A 275 -8.99 13.59 7.44
N VAL A 276 -9.85 12.82 8.12
CA VAL A 276 -9.44 11.87 9.17
C VAL A 276 -8.51 10.80 8.57
N ARG A 277 -8.87 10.26 7.41
CA ARG A 277 -8.05 9.25 6.70
C ARG A 277 -6.65 9.75 6.41
N ARG A 278 -6.54 10.95 5.82
CA ARG A 278 -5.25 11.56 5.48
C ARG A 278 -4.41 11.86 6.72
N ALA A 279 -5.03 12.35 7.78
CA ALA A 279 -4.34 12.59 9.06
C ALA A 279 -3.77 11.30 9.66
N GLN A 280 -4.54 10.21 9.63
CA GLN A 280 -4.10 8.90 10.11
C GLN A 280 -2.92 8.35 9.29
N ILE A 281 -3.01 8.43 7.95
CA ILE A 281 -1.91 8.02 7.05
C ILE A 281 -0.65 8.83 7.35
N ALA A 282 -0.76 10.15 7.48
CA ALA A 282 0.37 11.01 7.79
C ALA A 282 0.99 10.70 9.17
N GLY A 283 0.17 10.49 10.20
CA GLY A 283 0.64 10.12 11.54
C GLY A 283 1.39 8.78 11.56
N LEU A 284 0.86 7.76 10.87
CA LEU A 284 1.53 6.46 10.73
C LEU A 284 2.84 6.56 9.94
N HIS A 285 2.86 7.39 8.88
CA HIS A 285 4.06 7.68 8.12
C HIS A 285 5.15 8.27 9.00
N ASP A 286 4.85 9.35 9.73
CA ASP A 286 5.83 10.06 10.56
C ASP A 286 6.36 9.17 11.69
N ALA A 287 5.48 8.39 12.31
CA ALA A 287 5.87 7.40 13.31
C ALA A 287 6.73 6.28 12.70
N GLY A 288 6.46 5.88 11.45
CA GLY A 288 7.29 4.94 10.71
C GLY A 288 8.68 5.49 10.41
N LEU A 289 8.78 6.78 10.03
CA LEU A 289 10.07 7.44 9.80
C LEU A 289 10.87 7.56 11.10
N HIS A 290 10.20 7.84 12.21
CA HIS A 290 10.82 7.87 13.52
C HIS A 290 11.42 6.52 13.89
N ASP A 291 10.68 5.42 13.69
CA ASP A 291 11.19 4.07 13.93
C ASP A 291 12.47 3.80 13.11
N LEU A 292 12.50 4.22 11.84
CA LEU A 292 13.66 4.02 10.95
C LEU A 292 14.93 4.75 11.39
N THR A 293 14.86 5.68 12.34
CA THR A 293 16.06 6.28 12.94
C THR A 293 16.82 5.34 13.88
N SER A 294 16.16 4.26 14.33
CA SER A 294 16.73 3.25 15.23
C SER A 294 17.17 2.00 14.45
N PRO A 295 18.34 1.41 14.77
CA PRO A 295 18.80 0.16 14.15
C PRO A 295 17.84 -1.03 14.30
N ARG A 296 16.92 -0.99 15.28
CA ARG A 296 15.93 -2.05 15.54
C ARG A 296 14.52 -1.71 15.03
N GLY A 297 14.33 -0.55 14.40
CA GLY A 297 13.01 -0.03 14.05
C GLY A 297 12.39 -0.59 12.77
N LEU A 298 13.13 -1.36 11.95
CA LEU A 298 12.64 -1.89 10.66
C LEU A 298 11.32 -2.66 10.79
N LYS A 299 11.18 -3.52 11.81
CA LYS A 299 9.96 -4.30 12.03
C LYS A 299 8.76 -3.41 12.36
N ALA A 300 8.96 -2.42 13.24
CA ALA A 300 7.91 -1.51 13.66
C ALA A 300 7.47 -0.57 12.52
N ALA A 301 8.42 -0.07 11.73
CA ALA A 301 8.14 0.69 10.52
C ALA A 301 7.39 -0.14 9.47
N GLY A 302 7.74 -1.41 9.30
CA GLY A 302 7.02 -2.34 8.41
C GLY A 302 5.57 -2.58 8.82
N GLN A 303 5.29 -2.67 10.12
CA GLN A 303 3.92 -2.79 10.64
C GLN A 303 3.10 -1.53 10.35
N LYS A 304 3.68 -0.35 10.54
CA LYS A 304 3.03 0.93 10.21
C LYS A 304 2.77 1.07 8.72
N LEU A 305 3.70 0.64 7.86
CA LEU A 305 3.46 0.60 6.41
C LEU A 305 2.30 -0.32 6.06
N ALA A 306 2.19 -1.49 6.68
CA ALA A 306 1.06 -2.39 6.44
C ALA A 306 -0.28 -1.74 6.81
N GLU A 307 -0.32 -0.98 7.91
CA GLU A 307 -1.50 -0.23 8.32
C GLU A 307 -1.82 0.91 7.35
N VAL A 308 -0.82 1.68 6.91
CA VAL A 308 -0.98 2.70 5.87
C VAL A 308 -1.56 2.09 4.60
N LEU A 309 -1.04 0.96 4.13
CA LEU A 309 -1.51 0.30 2.90
C LEU A 309 -2.94 -0.26 2.99
N ARG A 310 -3.44 -0.51 4.20
CA ARG A 310 -4.85 -0.89 4.42
C ARG A 310 -5.80 0.31 4.25
N ILE A 311 -5.32 1.52 4.54
CA ILE A 311 -6.11 2.74 4.62
C ILE A 311 -5.97 3.60 3.36
N ALA A 312 -4.78 3.62 2.77
CA ALA A 312 -4.42 4.44 1.62
C ALA A 312 -5.03 3.90 0.32
N ASP A 313 -5.28 4.81 -0.62
CA ASP A 313 -5.69 4.40 -1.97
C ASP A 313 -4.49 3.87 -2.76
N PRO A 314 -4.71 3.03 -3.79
CA PRO A 314 -3.65 2.61 -4.70
C PRO A 314 -2.93 3.83 -5.30
N GLY A 315 -1.60 3.86 -5.16
CA GLY A 315 -0.77 4.95 -5.67
C GLY A 315 -0.62 6.15 -4.71
N ASP A 316 -1.09 6.05 -3.47
CA ASP A 316 -0.89 7.11 -2.47
C ASP A 316 0.61 7.47 -2.29
N PRO A 317 0.98 8.75 -2.40
CA PRO A 317 2.38 9.17 -2.37
C PRO A 317 3.03 9.02 -1.00
N VAL A 318 2.27 9.12 0.09
CA VAL A 318 2.78 8.98 1.47
C VAL A 318 3.09 7.51 1.76
N ALA A 319 2.20 6.60 1.36
CA ALA A 319 2.46 5.17 1.38
C ALA A 319 3.68 4.79 0.54
N GLY A 320 3.79 5.39 -0.66
CA GLY A 320 4.94 5.22 -1.54
C GLY A 320 6.26 5.70 -0.92
N ASP A 321 6.26 6.84 -0.22
CA ASP A 321 7.46 7.36 0.45
C ASP A 321 7.93 6.47 1.60
N LEU A 322 7.01 6.06 2.49
CA LEU A 322 7.35 5.17 3.60
C LEU A 322 7.91 3.84 3.09
N ARG A 323 7.32 3.26 2.03
CA ARG A 323 7.85 2.05 1.39
C ARG A 323 9.28 2.25 0.90
N ARG A 324 9.55 3.29 0.12
CA ARG A 324 10.90 3.59 -0.39
C ARG A 324 11.91 3.76 0.75
N ARG A 325 11.53 4.45 1.83
CA ARG A 325 12.42 4.65 2.98
C ARG A 325 12.69 3.37 3.75
N LEU A 326 11.68 2.51 3.91
CA LEU A 326 11.84 1.19 4.51
C LEU A 326 12.77 0.30 3.66
N GLU A 327 12.62 0.32 2.33
CA GLU A 327 13.51 -0.39 1.40
C GLU A 327 14.96 0.11 1.52
N LEU A 328 15.16 1.44 1.50
CA LEU A 328 16.49 2.02 1.69
C LEU A 328 17.10 1.62 3.03
N ALA A 329 16.35 1.72 4.13
CA ALA A 329 16.83 1.34 5.45
C ALA A 329 17.14 -0.16 5.55
N THR A 330 16.35 -1.02 4.89
CA THR A 330 16.57 -2.47 4.86
C THR A 330 17.90 -2.81 4.17
N HIS A 331 18.16 -2.18 3.01
CA HIS A 331 19.32 -2.54 2.20
C HIS A 331 20.58 -1.75 2.55
N TYR A 332 20.46 -0.53 3.08
CA TYR A 332 21.57 0.38 3.28
C TYR A 332 21.72 0.89 4.72
N GLY A 333 20.81 0.53 5.63
CA GLY A 333 20.84 1.04 7.00
C GLY A 333 20.71 2.57 7.01
N SER A 334 21.68 3.25 7.62
CA SER A 334 21.72 4.72 7.67
C SER A 334 22.28 5.38 6.40
N PHE A 335 22.69 4.60 5.41
CA PHE A 335 23.34 5.07 4.19
C PHE A 335 22.39 5.12 3.00
N ARG A 336 22.88 5.67 1.88
CA ARG A 336 22.21 5.63 0.57
C ARG A 336 23.20 5.19 -0.52
N PRO A 337 22.75 4.51 -1.58
CA PRO A 337 23.63 4.15 -2.70
C PRO A 337 24.29 5.40 -3.30
N GLY A 338 25.58 5.30 -3.62
CA GLY A 338 26.41 6.40 -4.12
C GLY A 338 26.88 7.41 -3.06
N GLN A 339 26.47 7.25 -1.79
CA GLN A 339 26.94 8.13 -0.72
C GLN A 339 28.45 7.96 -0.50
N VAL A 340 29.18 9.07 -0.53
CA VAL A 340 30.62 9.13 -0.18
C VAL A 340 30.79 9.50 1.28
N PHE A 341 31.68 8.81 1.99
CA PHE A 341 32.02 9.09 3.38
C PHE A 341 33.46 8.67 3.71
N THR A 342 33.95 9.09 4.88
CA THR A 342 35.20 8.60 5.47
C THR A 342 34.99 8.45 6.98
N ASP A 343 35.54 7.39 7.57
CA ASP A 343 35.52 7.21 9.02
C ASP A 343 36.71 7.94 9.68
N GLY A 344 36.48 8.48 10.88
CA GLY A 344 37.58 8.98 11.73
C GLY A 344 38.33 7.81 12.38
N LEU A 345 39.65 7.94 12.52
CA LEU A 345 40.50 6.95 13.17
C LEU A 345 40.77 7.35 14.63
N LYS A 346 40.87 6.39 15.56
CA LYS A 346 41.19 6.67 16.98
C LYS A 346 42.56 7.30 17.15
N VAL A 347 43.51 6.95 16.30
CA VAL A 347 44.87 7.54 16.26
C VAL A 347 44.90 8.96 15.69
N GLY A 348 43.76 9.52 15.29
CA GLY A 348 43.67 10.79 14.57
C GLY A 348 43.74 10.60 13.05
N GLY A 349 43.27 11.60 12.30
CA GLY A 349 43.15 11.52 10.85
C GLY A 349 41.87 10.82 10.36
N ARG A 350 41.87 10.44 9.09
CA ARG A 350 40.72 9.88 8.37
C ARG A 350 41.16 8.61 7.65
N GLY A 351 40.29 7.61 7.63
CA GLY A 351 40.46 6.44 6.78
C GLY A 351 40.18 6.76 5.30
N PRO A 352 40.29 5.77 4.41
CA PRO A 352 40.03 5.95 2.99
C PRO A 352 38.64 6.53 2.72
N GLN A 353 38.52 7.30 1.62
CA GLN A 353 37.20 7.70 1.14
C GLN A 353 36.47 6.49 0.57
N MET A 354 35.28 6.24 1.09
CA MET A 354 34.43 5.10 0.76
C MET A 354 33.20 5.58 0.00
N ILE A 355 32.73 4.78 -0.94
CA ILE A 355 31.45 4.99 -1.63
C ILE A 355 30.53 3.78 -1.44
N VAL A 356 29.26 4.03 -1.19
CA VAL A 356 28.25 2.97 -0.99
C VAL A 356 27.86 2.37 -2.33
N VAL A 357 28.23 1.12 -2.54
CA VAL A 357 27.89 0.30 -3.69
C VAL A 357 26.43 -0.18 -3.57
N PRO A 358 25.59 -0.02 -4.62
CA PRO A 358 24.19 -0.43 -4.59
C PRO A 358 24.01 -1.93 -4.33
N HIS A 359 23.02 -2.32 -3.51
CA HIS A 359 22.60 -3.74 -3.45
C HIS A 359 22.04 -4.17 -4.81
N GLY A 360 22.03 -5.47 -5.09
CA GLY A 360 21.54 -5.95 -6.38
C GLY A 360 22.05 -7.33 -6.72
N ALA A 361 21.91 -7.71 -7.99
CA ALA A 361 22.44 -8.95 -8.51
C ALA A 361 23.13 -8.71 -9.84
N PHE A 362 24.11 -9.53 -10.15
CA PHE A 362 24.81 -9.51 -11.42
C PHE A 362 25.25 -10.91 -11.84
N GLN A 363 25.67 -11.03 -13.09
CA GLN A 363 26.27 -12.24 -13.62
C GLN A 363 27.79 -12.14 -13.49
N MET A 364 28.35 -12.93 -12.58
CA MET A 364 29.79 -13.02 -12.32
C MET A 364 30.44 -14.05 -13.23
N GLY A 365 31.65 -13.74 -13.70
CA GLY A 365 32.44 -14.58 -14.59
C GLY A 365 32.18 -14.29 -16.07
N ALA A 366 32.92 -15.02 -16.91
CA ALA A 366 32.87 -14.86 -18.35
C ALA A 366 31.78 -15.75 -18.98
N GLY A 367 31.11 -15.22 -20.01
CA GLY A 367 30.17 -16.01 -20.81
C GLY A 367 30.88 -17.13 -21.60
N ASP A 368 30.12 -18.15 -22.01
CA ASP A 368 30.68 -19.32 -22.71
C ASP A 368 31.41 -18.96 -24.01
N ALA A 369 30.95 -17.92 -24.70
CA ALA A 369 31.53 -17.43 -25.96
C ALA A 369 32.38 -16.15 -25.80
N GLU A 370 32.69 -15.71 -24.57
CA GLU A 370 33.47 -14.48 -24.37
C GLU A 370 34.91 -14.62 -24.90
N PRO A 371 35.36 -13.77 -25.83
CA PRO A 371 36.69 -13.90 -26.40
C PRO A 371 37.80 -13.70 -25.36
N GLY A 372 38.80 -14.60 -25.38
CA GLY A 372 39.95 -14.53 -24.47
C GLY A 372 39.65 -14.90 -23.02
N ALA A 373 38.44 -15.40 -22.72
CA ALA A 373 38.12 -15.99 -21.43
C ALA A 373 38.78 -17.37 -21.29
N SER A 374 39.21 -17.67 -20.06
CA SER A 374 39.77 -18.96 -19.67
C SER A 374 38.84 -19.74 -18.74
N ASP A 375 39.08 -21.05 -18.58
CA ASP A 375 38.14 -21.95 -17.89
C ASP A 375 37.91 -21.63 -16.41
N ASN A 376 38.88 -21.00 -15.75
CA ASN A 376 38.78 -20.52 -14.37
C ASN A 376 37.83 -19.32 -14.20
N GLU A 377 37.51 -18.64 -15.29
CA GLU A 377 36.55 -17.52 -15.32
C GLU A 377 35.11 -18.01 -15.56
N ARG A 378 34.92 -19.33 -15.67
CA ARG A 378 33.64 -19.97 -16.00
C ARG A 378 33.19 -20.93 -14.89
N PRO A 379 31.90 -21.32 -14.87
CA PRO A 379 30.81 -20.74 -15.67
C PRO A 379 30.41 -19.36 -15.15
N ALA A 380 29.79 -18.56 -16.02
CA ALA A 380 29.07 -17.38 -15.54
C ALA A 380 27.92 -17.81 -14.61
N HIS A 381 27.74 -17.11 -13.49
CA HIS A 381 26.72 -17.45 -12.49
C HIS A 381 26.15 -16.19 -11.82
N TYR A 382 24.93 -16.29 -11.28
CA TYR A 382 24.30 -15.18 -10.59
C TYR A 382 24.83 -15.04 -9.17
N VAL A 383 25.20 -13.81 -8.81
CA VAL A 383 25.54 -13.41 -7.44
C VAL A 383 24.60 -12.28 -7.02
N ARG A 384 24.08 -12.36 -5.79
CA ARG A 384 23.13 -11.38 -5.23
C ARG A 384 23.60 -10.82 -3.89
N PHE A 385 23.75 -9.50 -3.84
CA PHE A 385 23.97 -8.73 -2.63
C PHE A 385 22.62 -8.30 -2.05
N ALA A 386 22.25 -8.89 -0.90
CA ALA A 386 21.00 -8.56 -0.21
C ALA A 386 21.04 -7.16 0.43
N ARG A 387 22.24 -6.65 0.74
CA ARG A 387 22.49 -5.31 1.28
C ARG A 387 23.58 -4.64 0.45
N GLY A 388 23.60 -3.32 0.46
CA GLY A 388 24.74 -2.58 -0.07
C GLY A 388 25.96 -2.80 0.81
N PHE A 389 27.12 -2.40 0.32
CA PHE A 389 28.36 -2.32 1.06
C PHE A 389 29.11 -1.08 0.62
N ALA A 390 30.16 -0.69 1.32
CA ALA A 390 31.01 0.41 0.90
C ALA A 390 32.36 -0.12 0.38
N LEU A 391 32.91 0.54 -0.63
CA LEU A 391 34.22 0.22 -1.21
C LEU A 391 35.05 1.50 -1.26
N SER A 392 36.36 1.42 -1.03
CA SER A 392 37.21 2.60 -1.18
C SER A 392 37.20 3.07 -2.65
N ILE A 393 37.04 4.38 -2.83
CA ILE A 393 36.85 5.02 -4.14
C ILE A 393 38.00 4.69 -5.09
N THR A 394 39.21 4.62 -4.53
CA THR A 394 40.46 4.25 -5.20
C THR A 394 41.11 3.04 -4.52
N GLU A 395 42.21 2.56 -5.10
CA GLU A 395 43.19 1.75 -4.36
C GLU A 395 43.70 2.52 -3.13
N VAL A 396 44.15 1.78 -2.11
CA VAL A 396 44.78 2.38 -0.92
C VAL A 396 46.07 3.07 -1.35
N THR A 397 46.25 4.32 -0.92
CA THR A 397 47.43 5.12 -1.25
C THR A 397 48.61 4.82 -0.34
N VAL A 398 49.81 5.18 -0.77
CA VAL A 398 51.02 5.13 0.06
C VAL A 398 50.86 5.97 1.33
N ALA A 399 50.17 7.12 1.26
CA ALA A 399 49.89 7.97 2.42
C ALA A 399 48.97 7.28 3.45
N GLU A 400 47.91 6.63 3.00
CA GLU A 400 46.97 5.91 3.88
C GLU A 400 47.63 4.68 4.50
N PHE A 401 48.41 3.93 3.71
CA PHE A 401 49.14 2.77 4.21
C PHE A 401 50.26 3.15 5.19
N ARG A 402 50.91 4.31 4.98
CA ARG A 402 51.89 4.87 5.91
C ARG A 402 51.30 5.09 7.31
N GLN A 403 50.09 5.64 7.40
CA GLN A 403 49.43 5.85 8.70
C GLN A 403 49.29 4.53 9.48
N PHE A 404 48.94 3.44 8.80
CA PHE A 404 48.90 2.11 9.41
C PHE A 404 50.27 1.65 9.90
N VAL A 405 51.31 1.75 9.06
CA VAL A 405 52.67 1.32 9.41
C VAL A 405 53.22 2.11 10.59
N GLU A 406 53.03 3.44 10.61
CA GLU A 406 53.47 4.32 11.69
C GLU A 406 52.69 4.08 12.98
N ALA A 407 51.37 3.89 12.91
CA ALA A 407 50.53 3.68 14.09
C ALA A 407 50.75 2.32 14.76
N THR A 408 51.12 1.29 13.99
CA THR A 408 51.22 -0.09 14.49
C THR A 408 52.65 -0.61 14.63
N GLY A 409 53.64 0.08 14.03
CA GLY A 409 54.99 -0.44 13.87
C GLY A 409 55.07 -1.67 12.94
N ALA A 410 54.04 -1.89 12.10
CA ALA A 410 53.99 -3.03 11.19
C ALA A 410 55.21 -3.02 10.25
N ARG A 411 55.75 -4.21 9.99
CA ARG A 411 56.81 -4.42 9.00
C ARG A 411 56.25 -5.24 7.85
N PRO A 412 55.78 -4.65 6.73
CA PRO A 412 55.16 -5.38 5.61
C PRO A 412 56.07 -6.44 4.98
N ARG A 413 55.51 -7.36 4.18
CA ARG A 413 56.24 -8.54 3.68
C ARG A 413 57.52 -8.18 2.92
N ALA A 414 57.49 -7.20 2.03
CA ALA A 414 58.65 -6.76 1.26
C ALA A 414 59.74 -6.16 2.17
N THR A 415 59.36 -5.34 3.15
CA THR A 415 60.28 -4.78 4.16
C THR A 415 60.96 -5.87 4.99
N ARG A 416 60.23 -6.96 5.35
CA ARG A 416 60.83 -8.11 6.07
C ARG A 416 61.77 -8.94 5.19
N ARG A 417 61.44 -9.12 3.92
CA ARG A 417 62.23 -9.89 2.96
C ARG A 417 63.44 -9.11 2.40
N GLY A 418 63.41 -7.78 2.47
CA GLY A 418 64.44 -6.90 1.94
C GLY A 418 64.47 -6.82 0.41
N HIS A 419 63.43 -7.28 -0.28
CA HIS A 419 63.31 -7.21 -1.74
C HIS A 419 61.86 -7.32 -2.20
N SER A 420 61.61 -6.85 -3.42
CA SER A 420 60.34 -7.01 -4.12
C SER A 420 60.57 -7.06 -5.64
N VAL A 421 59.50 -7.23 -6.42
CA VAL A 421 59.55 -7.23 -7.88
C VAL A 421 59.23 -5.84 -8.43
N VAL A 422 60.15 -5.27 -9.20
CA VAL A 422 60.03 -3.96 -9.88
C VAL A 422 60.08 -4.13 -11.39
N TYR A 423 59.58 -3.14 -12.11
CA TYR A 423 59.82 -3.02 -13.54
C TYR A 423 61.19 -2.39 -13.80
N ASP A 424 62.03 -3.11 -14.55
CA ASP A 424 63.33 -2.61 -14.99
C ASP A 424 63.25 -2.17 -16.46
N GLU A 425 63.27 -0.85 -16.67
CA GLU A 425 63.09 -0.26 -18.00
C GLU A 425 64.21 -0.68 -18.99
N ARG A 426 65.43 -0.85 -18.49
CA ARG A 426 66.57 -1.27 -19.33
C ARG A 426 66.32 -2.64 -19.97
N SER A 427 65.90 -3.62 -19.18
CA SER A 427 65.59 -4.97 -19.69
C SER A 427 64.18 -5.09 -20.27
N GLY A 428 63.26 -4.21 -19.86
CA GLY A 428 61.83 -4.33 -20.17
C GLY A 428 61.11 -5.43 -19.39
N ASN A 429 61.73 -5.91 -18.31
CA ASN A 429 61.24 -7.06 -17.55
C ASN A 429 60.94 -6.69 -16.10
N PHE A 430 60.07 -7.48 -15.49
CA PHE A 430 59.88 -7.46 -14.04
C PHE A 430 60.98 -8.28 -13.37
N ILE A 431 61.81 -7.63 -12.56
CA ILE A 431 62.95 -8.26 -11.89
C ILE A 431 62.83 -8.11 -10.37
N ARG A 432 63.40 -9.07 -9.66
CA ARG A 432 63.59 -8.95 -8.21
C ARG A 432 64.71 -7.93 -7.93
N ARG A 433 64.43 -6.93 -7.12
CA ARG A 433 65.40 -5.92 -6.68
C ARG A 433 65.41 -5.81 -5.16
N SER A 434 66.62 -5.74 -4.59
CA SER A 434 66.84 -5.56 -3.16
C SER A 434 66.50 -4.13 -2.72
N GLY A 435 66.11 -3.96 -1.45
CA GLY A 435 65.81 -2.64 -0.86
C GLY A 435 64.47 -2.04 -1.30
N VAL A 436 63.63 -2.80 -2.02
CA VAL A 436 62.31 -2.35 -2.48
C VAL A 436 61.22 -2.81 -1.52
N ASP A 437 60.35 -1.89 -1.12
CA ASP A 437 59.19 -2.16 -0.27
C ASP A 437 57.98 -1.27 -0.59
N TRP A 438 56.98 -1.20 0.29
CA TRP A 438 55.74 -0.44 0.10
C TRP A 438 55.93 1.08 -0.10
N GLN A 439 57.09 1.62 0.27
CA GLN A 439 57.45 3.02 0.03
C GLN A 439 58.07 3.24 -1.35
N SER A 440 58.31 2.15 -2.09
CA SER A 440 58.88 2.19 -3.42
C SER A 440 57.80 2.22 -4.50
N ASP A 441 58.09 2.94 -5.57
CA ASP A 441 57.28 2.99 -6.79
C ASP A 441 57.62 1.81 -7.71
N TYR A 442 56.93 1.71 -8.86
CA TYR A 442 57.00 0.57 -9.76
C TYR A 442 58.40 0.20 -10.27
N ASN A 443 59.30 1.20 -10.36
CA ASN A 443 60.68 1.05 -10.81
C ASN A 443 61.69 0.97 -9.64
N GLY A 444 61.21 0.95 -8.39
CA GLY A 444 62.02 0.93 -7.17
C GLY A 444 62.49 2.31 -6.66
N ALA A 445 62.09 3.41 -7.29
CA ALA A 445 62.29 4.76 -6.75
C ALA A 445 61.33 5.05 -5.58
N GLN A 446 61.47 6.20 -4.92
CA GLN A 446 60.55 6.61 -3.86
C GLN A 446 59.14 6.88 -4.43
N ALA A 447 58.11 6.25 -3.85
CA ALA A 447 56.72 6.49 -4.23
C ALA A 447 56.19 7.83 -3.69
N ALA A 448 55.36 8.50 -4.48
CA ALA A 448 54.65 9.69 -4.06
C ALA A 448 53.50 9.34 -3.09
N PRO A 449 53.08 10.26 -2.20
CA PRO A 449 52.05 9.97 -1.20
C PRO A 449 50.70 9.52 -1.78
N ASN A 450 50.30 10.05 -2.94
CA ASN A 450 49.04 9.73 -3.63
C ASN A 450 49.17 8.62 -4.69
N SER A 451 50.33 7.97 -4.79
CA SER A 451 50.48 6.76 -5.59
C SER A 451 49.72 5.60 -4.93
N PRO A 452 49.17 4.64 -5.70
CA PRO A 452 48.61 3.43 -5.12
C PRO A 452 49.72 2.64 -4.42
N VAL A 453 49.42 2.10 -3.23
CA VAL A 453 50.37 1.27 -2.50
C VAL A 453 50.59 -0.05 -3.23
N MET A 454 51.85 -0.38 -3.48
CA MET A 454 52.27 -1.61 -4.16
C MET A 454 53.35 -2.32 -3.33
N HIS A 455 53.88 -3.45 -3.83
CA HIS A 455 54.84 -4.27 -3.07
C HIS A 455 54.29 -4.81 -1.73
N VAL A 456 52.97 -4.88 -1.60
CA VAL A 456 52.25 -5.41 -0.44
C VAL A 456 51.69 -6.80 -0.75
N SER A 457 51.74 -7.69 0.24
CA SER A 457 51.10 -9.01 0.14
C SER A 457 49.64 -8.92 0.56
N ILE A 458 48.84 -9.92 0.20
CA ILE A 458 47.45 -10.06 0.69
C ILE A 458 47.36 -10.01 2.22
N ARG A 459 48.36 -10.57 2.93
CA ARG A 459 48.39 -10.55 4.40
C ARG A 459 48.63 -9.13 4.94
N ASP A 460 49.39 -8.32 4.22
CA ASP A 460 49.59 -6.92 4.59
C ASP A 460 48.31 -6.10 4.34
N ALA A 461 47.57 -6.41 3.27
CA ALA A 461 46.25 -5.82 2.99
C ALA A 461 45.18 -6.21 4.04
N GLU A 462 45.13 -7.50 4.42
CA GLU A 462 44.25 -7.99 5.49
C GLU A 462 44.59 -7.35 6.85
N ALA A 463 45.88 -7.18 7.16
CA ALA A 463 46.31 -6.49 8.38
C ALA A 463 45.89 -5.02 8.39
N TYR A 464 46.00 -4.33 7.25
CA TYR A 464 45.53 -2.95 7.10
C TYR A 464 44.00 -2.85 7.32
N ALA A 465 43.22 -3.75 6.71
CA ALA A 465 41.77 -3.76 6.88
C ALA A 465 41.35 -4.10 8.33
N SER A 466 42.06 -5.03 8.99
CA SER A 466 41.84 -5.33 10.40
C SER A 466 42.13 -4.11 11.28
N TRP A 467 43.22 -3.41 11.02
CA TRP A 467 43.56 -2.18 11.73
C TRP A 467 42.48 -1.10 11.53
N LEU A 468 42.00 -0.87 10.31
CA LEU A 468 40.87 0.04 10.07
C LEU A 468 39.63 -0.37 10.88
N SER A 469 39.36 -1.67 10.99
CA SER A 469 38.23 -2.15 11.79
C SER A 469 38.38 -1.79 13.28
N GLU A 470 39.56 -2.00 13.83
CA GLU A 470 39.89 -1.64 15.22
C GLU A 470 39.81 -0.13 15.46
N GLN A 471 40.29 0.67 14.50
CA GLN A 471 40.30 2.13 14.59
C GLN A 471 38.89 2.73 14.53
N THR A 472 38.01 2.16 13.71
CA THR A 472 36.70 2.75 13.42
C THR A 472 35.55 2.10 14.19
N GLY A 473 35.75 0.88 14.72
CA GLY A 473 34.68 0.05 15.28
C GLY A 473 33.71 -0.45 14.20
N ARG A 474 34.10 -0.39 12.93
CA ARG A 474 33.32 -0.84 11.77
C ARG A 474 34.00 -2.05 11.15
N HIS A 475 33.27 -2.86 10.39
CA HIS A 475 33.85 -4.03 9.75
C HIS A 475 34.46 -3.63 8.40
N TYR A 476 35.77 -3.44 8.38
CA TYR A 476 36.58 -3.30 7.16
C TYR A 476 37.21 -4.64 6.77
N HIS A 477 37.23 -4.93 5.48
CA HIS A 477 37.80 -6.16 4.93
C HIS A 477 38.43 -5.91 3.56
N VAL A 478 39.29 -6.82 3.10
CA VAL A 478 39.67 -6.87 1.68
C VAL A 478 38.45 -7.38 0.89
N PRO A 479 38.07 -6.75 -0.23
CA PRO A 479 36.86 -7.13 -0.96
C PRO A 479 36.88 -8.60 -1.37
N SER A 480 35.72 -9.25 -1.42
CA SER A 480 35.60 -10.54 -2.11
C SER A 480 35.79 -10.37 -3.61
N GLU A 481 36.11 -11.46 -4.30
CA GLU A 481 36.20 -11.48 -5.76
C GLU A 481 34.87 -11.06 -6.39
N ALA A 482 33.75 -11.47 -5.78
CA ALA A 482 32.42 -11.10 -6.21
C ALA A 482 32.12 -9.61 -5.99
N GLU A 483 32.49 -9.05 -4.82
CA GLU A 483 32.35 -7.61 -4.55
C GLU A 483 33.16 -6.79 -5.57
N PHE A 484 34.38 -7.23 -5.89
CA PHE A 484 35.24 -6.58 -6.87
C PHE A 484 34.66 -6.64 -8.29
N GLU A 485 34.22 -7.83 -8.75
CA GLU A 485 33.68 -7.95 -10.11
C GLU A 485 32.36 -7.18 -10.26
N TYR A 486 31.53 -7.18 -9.22
CA TYR A 486 30.31 -6.38 -9.19
C TYR A 486 30.63 -4.88 -9.33
N ALA A 487 31.62 -4.42 -8.57
CA ALA A 487 32.10 -3.05 -8.57
C ALA A 487 32.74 -2.63 -9.90
N VAL A 488 33.57 -3.46 -10.54
CA VAL A 488 34.20 -3.12 -11.84
C VAL A 488 33.15 -3.05 -12.96
N ARG A 489 32.13 -3.91 -12.90
CA ARG A 489 31.04 -3.93 -13.88
C ARG A 489 30.10 -2.74 -13.73
N ALA A 490 29.81 -2.31 -12.50
CA ALA A 490 28.95 -1.16 -12.20
C ALA A 490 27.64 -1.11 -13.00
N GLY A 491 26.99 -2.26 -13.17
CA GLY A 491 25.75 -2.44 -13.95
C GLY A 491 25.92 -2.82 -15.43
N THR A 492 27.15 -2.83 -15.95
CA THR A 492 27.45 -3.30 -17.31
C THR A 492 27.59 -4.83 -17.36
N THR A 493 27.29 -5.41 -18.53
CA THR A 493 27.44 -6.85 -18.81
C THR A 493 28.54 -7.13 -19.83
N GLY A 494 29.32 -6.10 -20.18
CA GLY A 494 30.34 -6.19 -21.23
C GLY A 494 31.58 -6.98 -20.82
N ARG A 495 32.40 -7.27 -21.82
CA ARG A 495 33.72 -7.90 -21.70
C ARG A 495 34.70 -7.04 -20.90
N TYR A 496 34.64 -5.73 -21.06
CA TYR A 496 35.49 -4.72 -20.41
C TYR A 496 34.69 -3.85 -19.43
N PRO A 497 35.35 -3.13 -18.51
CA PRO A 497 34.68 -2.17 -17.62
C PRO A 497 33.86 -1.10 -18.36
N TRP A 498 34.24 -0.78 -19.61
CA TRP A 498 33.55 0.18 -20.48
C TRP A 498 32.62 -0.47 -21.52
N GLY A 499 32.33 -1.77 -21.42
CA GLY A 499 31.46 -2.49 -22.36
C GLY A 499 32.21 -3.45 -23.28
N ASN A 500 31.81 -3.54 -24.55
CA ASN A 500 32.35 -4.53 -25.50
C ASN A 500 33.31 -3.96 -26.54
N ALA A 501 33.57 -2.65 -26.51
CA ALA A 501 34.52 -2.02 -27.43
C ALA A 501 35.93 -2.57 -27.19
N GLY A 502 36.59 -3.00 -28.28
CA GLY A 502 37.90 -3.65 -28.24
C GLY A 502 39.07 -2.74 -27.85
N SER A 503 38.88 -1.42 -27.92
CA SER A 503 39.82 -0.41 -27.41
C SER A 503 39.15 0.40 -26.30
N PRO A 504 39.91 0.86 -25.29
CA PRO A 504 39.36 1.71 -24.24
C PRO A 504 38.99 3.08 -24.80
N PRO A 505 37.87 3.69 -24.35
CA PRO A 505 37.59 5.10 -24.60
C PRO A 505 38.70 5.99 -24.01
N ALA A 506 38.78 7.24 -24.47
CA ALA A 506 39.62 8.24 -23.81
C ALA A 506 39.30 8.32 -22.30
N ASP A 507 40.36 8.46 -21.51
CA ASP A 507 40.34 8.58 -20.05
C ASP A 507 39.70 7.38 -19.32
N ALA A 508 39.65 6.20 -19.95
CA ALA A 508 39.00 5.02 -19.37
C ALA A 508 39.79 4.36 -18.23
N GLY A 509 41.10 4.59 -18.14
CA GLY A 509 41.94 4.01 -17.10
C GLY A 509 43.41 3.94 -17.51
N ASN A 510 44.27 3.57 -16.56
CA ASN A 510 45.65 3.24 -16.86
C ASN A 510 45.76 1.80 -17.38
N PHE A 511 46.04 1.63 -18.66
CA PHE A 511 46.17 0.33 -19.32
C PHE A 511 47.42 0.32 -20.19
N THR A 512 47.89 -0.87 -20.58
CA THR A 512 48.96 -0.95 -21.57
C THR A 512 48.47 -0.41 -22.92
N GLY A 513 48.80 0.83 -23.27
CA GLY A 513 48.45 1.45 -24.53
C GLY A 513 49.54 1.29 -25.60
N GLY A 514 49.12 1.09 -26.85
CA GLY A 514 50.04 0.99 -27.98
C GLY A 514 50.72 2.32 -28.36
N ASN A 515 50.15 3.45 -27.92
CA ASN A 515 50.70 4.79 -28.14
C ASN A 515 51.57 5.28 -26.98
N ASP A 516 51.63 4.57 -25.84
CA ASP A 516 52.44 4.97 -24.70
C ASP A 516 53.92 4.70 -24.97
N VAL A 517 54.76 5.66 -24.57
CA VAL A 517 56.20 5.63 -24.80
C VAL A 517 56.93 5.88 -23.47
N SER A 518 57.87 5.00 -23.15
CA SER A 518 58.69 5.15 -21.95
C SER A 518 59.66 6.33 -22.05
N ARG A 519 60.26 6.75 -20.94
CA ARG A 519 61.26 7.83 -20.93
C ARG A 519 62.49 7.50 -21.79
N SER A 520 62.86 6.22 -21.89
CA SER A 520 63.92 5.74 -22.76
C SER A 520 63.47 5.39 -24.20
N GLY A 521 62.22 5.69 -24.58
CA GLY A 521 61.70 5.47 -25.93
C GLY A 521 61.18 4.05 -26.19
N ARG A 522 60.82 3.29 -25.15
CA ARG A 522 60.24 1.94 -25.33
C ARG A 522 58.76 2.03 -25.66
N HIS A 523 58.30 1.02 -26.39
CA HIS A 523 56.89 0.82 -26.72
C HIS A 523 56.42 -0.54 -26.20
N TRP A 524 55.13 -0.64 -25.88
CA TRP A 524 54.49 -1.91 -25.55
C TRP A 524 54.17 -2.71 -26.81
N ASN A 525 54.56 -3.98 -26.85
CA ASN A 525 54.26 -4.86 -27.99
C ASN A 525 52.87 -5.54 -27.89
N ASN A 526 52.20 -5.42 -26.75
CA ASN A 526 50.97 -6.12 -26.41
C ASN A 526 49.90 -5.19 -25.83
N GLY A 527 49.94 -3.91 -26.18
CA GLY A 527 48.97 -2.91 -25.72
C GLY A 527 47.71 -2.81 -26.58
N PHE A 528 46.74 -2.03 -26.09
CA PHE A 528 45.57 -1.64 -26.85
C PHE A 528 45.98 -0.77 -28.05
N VAL A 529 45.65 -1.22 -29.26
CA VAL A 529 45.98 -0.50 -30.50
C VAL A 529 45.30 0.87 -30.51
N GLY A 530 46.10 1.92 -30.73
CA GLY A 530 45.62 3.30 -30.82
C GLY A 530 45.24 3.93 -29.48
N TYR A 531 45.47 3.25 -28.36
CA TYR A 531 45.27 3.80 -27.02
C TYR A 531 46.58 4.31 -26.44
N GLY A 532 46.53 5.43 -25.73
CA GLY A 532 47.60 5.91 -24.87
C GLY A 532 47.00 6.74 -23.74
N ASP A 533 47.50 6.53 -22.53
CA ASP A 533 47.04 7.22 -21.32
C ASP A 533 48.08 8.19 -20.76
N GLY A 534 49.30 8.21 -21.34
CA GLY A 534 50.38 9.10 -20.94
C GLY A 534 51.19 8.59 -19.74
N PHE A 535 50.92 7.38 -19.25
CA PHE A 535 51.63 6.77 -18.14
C PHE A 535 52.34 5.48 -18.57
N TRP A 536 53.67 5.48 -18.49
CA TRP A 536 54.44 4.24 -18.70
C TRP A 536 54.32 3.25 -17.54
N GLY A 537 53.99 3.75 -16.34
CA GLY A 537 53.85 3.01 -15.09
C GLY A 537 52.47 3.24 -14.48
N PRO A 538 52.26 2.92 -13.18
CA PRO A 538 51.04 3.29 -12.49
C PRO A 538 50.87 4.82 -12.46
N ALA A 539 49.62 5.24 -12.47
CA ALA A 539 49.23 6.63 -12.32
C ALA A 539 48.90 6.91 -10.83
N PRO A 540 48.90 8.18 -10.39
CA PRO A 540 48.26 8.55 -9.14
C PRO A 540 46.82 8.04 -9.11
N VAL A 541 46.33 7.65 -7.94
CA VAL A 541 44.98 7.11 -7.83
C VAL A 541 43.93 8.13 -8.27
N GLY A 542 42.84 7.66 -8.88
CA GLY A 542 41.73 8.52 -9.31
C GLY A 542 42.04 9.44 -10.50
N SER A 543 43.12 9.20 -11.24
CA SER A 543 43.52 10.04 -12.38
C SER A 543 42.58 9.91 -13.59
N PHE A 544 41.86 8.79 -13.69
CA PHE A 544 40.98 8.48 -14.82
C PHE A 544 39.50 8.58 -14.45
N ARG A 545 38.63 8.55 -15.47
CA ARG A 545 37.18 8.66 -15.27
C ARG A 545 36.68 7.51 -14.37
N ALA A 546 35.89 7.87 -13.36
CA ALA A 546 35.19 6.90 -12.53
C ALA A 546 34.16 6.09 -13.34
N ASN A 547 33.87 4.87 -12.90
CA ASN A 547 32.76 4.09 -13.46
C ASN A 547 31.38 4.66 -13.04
N ALA A 548 30.29 4.02 -13.47
CA ALA A 548 28.92 4.49 -13.20
C ALA A 548 28.55 4.58 -11.70
N TRP A 549 29.35 3.98 -10.81
CA TRP A 549 29.16 4.04 -9.35
C TRP A 549 30.18 4.95 -8.66
N GLY A 550 31.01 5.68 -9.39
CA GLY A 550 31.98 6.61 -8.82
C GLY A 550 33.28 5.96 -8.33
N LEU A 551 33.55 4.71 -8.72
CA LEU A 551 34.81 4.02 -8.40
C LEU A 551 35.84 4.26 -9.50
N HIS A 552 37.09 4.48 -9.11
CA HIS A 552 38.22 4.69 -10.01
C HIS A 552 39.09 3.45 -10.11
N ASP A 553 39.80 3.34 -11.24
CA ASP A 553 40.91 2.40 -11.48
C ASP A 553 40.56 0.90 -11.35
N MET A 554 39.27 0.54 -11.28
CA MET A 554 38.81 -0.85 -11.07
C MET A 554 39.27 -1.87 -12.12
N GLY A 555 39.67 -1.43 -13.31
CA GLY A 555 40.05 -2.30 -14.43
C GLY A 555 41.50 -2.15 -14.90
N GLY A 556 42.32 -1.38 -14.19
CA GLY A 556 43.66 -1.00 -14.64
C GLY A 556 44.48 -0.42 -13.50
N ASN A 557 45.53 0.33 -13.82
CA ASN A 557 46.49 0.85 -12.84
C ASN A 557 47.20 -0.29 -12.09
N LEU A 558 46.66 -0.81 -10.98
CA LEU A 558 47.18 -2.01 -10.33
C LEU A 558 46.18 -3.15 -10.38
N SER A 559 46.69 -4.38 -10.50
CA SER A 559 45.88 -5.53 -10.09
C SER A 559 45.66 -5.46 -8.59
N GLU A 560 44.50 -5.92 -8.14
CA GLU A 560 44.12 -5.76 -6.75
C GLU A 560 43.89 -7.10 -6.07
N TRP A 561 44.47 -7.23 -4.88
CA TRP A 561 44.21 -8.35 -3.99
C TRP A 561 42.73 -8.42 -3.59
N VAL A 562 42.15 -9.61 -3.68
CA VAL A 562 40.82 -9.92 -3.13
C VAL A 562 40.90 -11.03 -2.08
N ALA A 563 39.88 -11.12 -1.23
CA ALA A 563 39.86 -12.03 -0.09
C ALA A 563 39.86 -13.52 -0.50
N ASP A 564 39.41 -13.85 -1.70
CA ASP A 564 39.19 -15.22 -2.14
C ASP A 564 40.48 -16.03 -2.29
N CYS A 565 40.37 -17.33 -2.00
CA CYS A 565 41.37 -18.31 -2.38
C CYS A 565 41.22 -18.69 -3.85
N TRP A 566 42.31 -19.11 -4.48
CA TRP A 566 42.26 -19.60 -5.85
C TRP A 566 41.41 -20.86 -6.00
N HIS A 567 40.55 -20.87 -7.02
CA HIS A 567 39.80 -22.03 -7.49
C HIS A 567 39.87 -22.11 -9.01
N ALA A 568 39.92 -23.32 -9.56
CA ALA A 568 40.07 -23.55 -10.99
C ALA A 568 38.81 -23.29 -11.82
N SER A 569 37.66 -22.98 -11.20
CA SER A 569 36.39 -22.61 -11.85
C SER A 569 35.43 -22.00 -10.82
N TYR A 570 34.33 -21.39 -11.28
CA TYR A 570 33.24 -20.92 -10.42
C TYR A 570 32.20 -22.00 -10.05
N ARG A 571 32.48 -23.28 -10.33
CA ARG A 571 31.57 -24.36 -9.91
C ARG A 571 31.51 -24.41 -8.38
N ARG A 572 30.32 -24.13 -7.82
CA ARG A 572 30.06 -24.02 -6.37
C ARG A 572 30.63 -22.75 -5.71
N ALA A 573 30.92 -21.72 -6.50
CA ALA A 573 31.22 -20.40 -5.95
C ALA A 573 30.03 -19.88 -5.11
N PRO A 574 30.28 -19.12 -4.03
CA PRO A 574 29.23 -18.47 -3.27
C PRO A 574 28.37 -17.53 -4.14
N ALA A 575 27.06 -17.56 -3.95
CA ALA A 575 26.10 -16.76 -4.73
C ALA A 575 25.60 -15.51 -3.98
N ASP A 576 26.12 -15.24 -2.78
CA ASP A 576 25.70 -14.17 -1.87
C ASP A 576 26.75 -13.06 -1.70
N GLY A 577 27.83 -13.12 -2.48
CA GLY A 577 28.92 -12.14 -2.44
C GLY A 577 29.99 -12.42 -1.39
N ALA A 578 29.85 -13.46 -0.58
CA ALA A 578 30.87 -13.86 0.37
C ALA A 578 32.16 -14.32 -0.33
N ALA A 579 33.31 -14.04 0.29
CA ALA A 579 34.60 -14.51 -0.21
C ALA A 579 34.68 -16.05 -0.15
N TRP A 580 35.14 -16.66 -1.23
CA TRP A 580 35.40 -18.09 -1.31
C TRP A 580 36.73 -18.43 -0.65
N TYR A 581 36.71 -18.50 0.67
CA TYR A 581 37.89 -18.67 1.50
C TYR A 581 38.04 -20.09 2.06
N ASN A 582 39.23 -20.67 1.90
CA ASN A 582 39.63 -21.94 2.49
C ASN A 582 40.79 -21.69 3.48
N PRO A 583 40.65 -22.05 4.78
CA PRO A 583 41.71 -21.88 5.76
C PRO A 583 43.05 -22.46 5.29
N GLY A 584 44.12 -21.67 5.40
CA GLY A 584 45.47 -22.08 5.04
C GLY A 584 45.79 -22.06 3.53
N CYS A 585 44.91 -21.52 2.68
CA CYS A 585 45.19 -21.41 1.25
C CYS A 585 46.42 -20.52 1.00
N ARG A 586 47.37 -21.03 0.22
CA ARG A 586 48.59 -20.31 -0.17
C ARG A 586 48.43 -19.50 -1.45
N GLN A 587 47.45 -19.84 -2.26
CA GLN A 587 47.15 -19.19 -3.53
C GLN A 587 45.90 -18.31 -3.35
N ARG A 588 46.06 -17.02 -3.61
CA ARG A 588 45.03 -15.99 -3.47
C ARG A 588 44.76 -15.35 -4.83
N MET A 589 43.61 -14.70 -4.92
CA MET A 589 43.15 -14.09 -6.16
C MET A 589 43.60 -12.63 -6.28
N ILE A 590 43.93 -12.22 -7.51
CA ILE A 590 43.98 -10.81 -7.92
C ILE A 590 43.00 -10.54 -9.07
N ARG A 591 42.52 -9.29 -9.15
CA ARG A 591 41.53 -8.81 -10.11
C ARG A 591 41.95 -7.47 -10.73
N GLY A 592 41.18 -6.99 -11.71
CA GLY A 592 41.34 -5.66 -12.31
C GLY A 592 42.35 -5.58 -13.45
N GLY A 593 43.49 -6.26 -13.33
CA GLY A 593 44.60 -6.06 -14.27
C GLY A 593 45.39 -4.78 -13.94
N SER A 594 46.60 -4.63 -14.49
CA SER A 594 47.50 -3.52 -14.18
C SER A 594 47.94 -2.74 -15.42
N TRP A 595 48.66 -1.63 -15.21
CA TRP A 595 49.28 -0.79 -16.23
C TRP A 595 50.17 -1.54 -17.24
N ALA A 596 50.63 -2.76 -16.91
CA ALA A 596 51.50 -3.60 -17.74
C ALA A 596 50.81 -4.91 -18.19
N ASN A 597 49.49 -4.99 -18.11
CA ASN A 597 48.72 -6.15 -18.53
C ASN A 597 48.15 -5.98 -19.96
N SER A 598 48.12 -7.09 -20.69
CA SER A 598 47.54 -7.13 -22.04
C SER A 598 46.04 -6.85 -22.05
N PRO A 599 45.46 -6.44 -23.19
CA PRO A 599 44.01 -6.29 -23.38
C PRO A 599 43.16 -7.47 -22.92
N GLN A 600 43.66 -8.70 -22.98
CA GLN A 600 42.91 -9.89 -22.55
C GLN A 600 42.78 -9.96 -21.02
N GLN A 601 43.68 -9.31 -20.29
CA GLN A 601 43.75 -9.30 -18.83
C GLN A 601 43.02 -8.10 -18.20
N THR A 602 42.61 -7.12 -19.01
CA THR A 602 41.79 -5.95 -18.62
C THR A 602 40.29 -6.26 -18.63
N ARG A 603 39.88 -7.50 -18.92
CA ARG A 603 38.47 -7.89 -18.97
C ARG A 603 37.87 -7.86 -17.58
N ALA A 604 36.58 -7.51 -17.49
CA ALA A 604 35.87 -7.43 -16.21
C ALA A 604 35.87 -8.77 -15.46
N ALA A 605 35.81 -9.90 -16.18
CA ALA A 605 35.83 -11.26 -15.63
C ALA A 605 37.25 -11.80 -15.35
N TRP A 606 38.30 -11.10 -15.80
CA TRP A 606 39.67 -11.61 -15.72
C TRP A 606 40.11 -11.80 -14.27
N ARG A 607 40.79 -12.93 -14.03
CA ARG A 607 41.20 -13.36 -12.70
C ARG A 607 42.53 -14.09 -12.78
N GLN A 608 43.38 -13.91 -11.77
CA GLN A 608 44.66 -14.61 -11.70
C GLN A 608 45.00 -15.07 -10.28
N SER A 609 45.57 -16.28 -10.18
CA SER A 609 46.17 -16.79 -8.95
C SER A 609 47.52 -16.16 -8.69
N GLN A 610 47.79 -15.84 -7.43
CA GLN A 610 49.11 -15.47 -6.96
C GLN A 610 49.42 -16.13 -5.61
N ASP A 611 50.71 -16.36 -5.35
CA ASP A 611 51.14 -16.78 -4.02
C ASP A 611 50.83 -15.67 -3.00
N SER A 612 50.32 -16.05 -1.83
CA SER A 612 49.96 -15.15 -0.75
C SER A 612 51.12 -14.30 -0.24
N ASP A 613 52.36 -14.71 -0.49
CA ASP A 613 53.55 -13.94 -0.14
C ASP A 613 54.09 -13.10 -1.31
N THR A 614 53.45 -13.07 -2.47
CA THR A 614 53.88 -12.27 -3.61
C THR A 614 53.82 -10.78 -3.27
N THR A 615 54.88 -10.04 -3.61
CA THR A 615 54.95 -8.58 -3.54
C THR A 615 55.50 -8.08 -4.88
N SER A 616 54.78 -7.16 -5.53
CA SER A 616 55.11 -6.72 -6.90
C SER A 616 54.67 -5.28 -7.15
N ALA A 617 55.36 -4.61 -8.07
CA ALA A 617 55.03 -3.30 -8.64
C ALA A 617 53.72 -3.25 -9.47
N ARG A 618 52.98 -4.36 -9.53
CA ARG A 618 51.74 -4.51 -10.31
C ARG A 618 50.53 -4.81 -9.43
N ILE A 619 50.74 -5.02 -8.13
CA ILE A 619 49.72 -5.52 -7.24
C ILE A 619 49.60 -4.58 -6.04
N GLY A 620 48.41 -4.02 -5.89
CA GLY A 620 47.97 -3.25 -4.73
C GLY A 620 46.69 -3.85 -4.16
N PHE A 621 45.89 -3.01 -3.50
CA PHE A 621 44.59 -3.41 -2.99
C PHE A 621 43.71 -2.20 -2.68
N ARG A 622 42.42 -2.46 -2.57
CA ARG A 622 41.42 -1.56 -1.99
C ARG A 622 40.72 -2.23 -0.81
N VAL A 623 39.90 -1.49 -0.07
CA VAL A 623 39.17 -2.02 1.09
C VAL A 623 37.66 -1.90 0.89
N ALA A 624 36.94 -2.86 1.43
CA ALA A 624 35.49 -2.84 1.57
C ALA A 624 35.10 -2.64 3.04
N ARG A 625 33.86 -2.22 3.28
CA ARG A 625 33.30 -2.01 4.62
C ARG A 625 31.80 -2.30 4.64
N GLY A 626 31.34 -3.00 5.67
CA GLY A 626 29.90 -3.18 5.92
C GLY A 626 29.17 -1.86 6.27
N ILE A 627 27.88 -1.77 5.95
CA ILE A 627 27.03 -0.58 6.20
C ILE A 627 25.84 -0.81 7.12
#